data_AF-A0A925CLB3-F1
#
_entry.id   AF-A0A925CLB3-F1
#
_cell.length_a   1.000
_cell.length_b   1.000
_cell.length_c   1.000
_cell.angle_alpha   90.00
_cell.angle_beta   90.00
_cell.angle_gamma   90.00
#
_symmetry.space_group_name_H-M   'P 1'
#
loop_
_entity.id
_entity.type
_entity.pdbx_description
1 polymer ?
#
loop_
_entity_poly.entity_id
_entity_poly.type
_entity_poly.pdbx_seq_one_letter_code
_entity_poly.pdbx_strand_id
1 'polypeptide(L)'
;MRFATIHFRDFMALQLTPMSGMTAFQDRMGMSFPDLIESKRLVQGYDVSGPLPPPVAAAIDRDLQDPLWRARFHTALCQNRRLQRGLFEPSHSLRIGNSLVPGPAALLRLMDDSFRQRAYTLDQIRALSMTRLSMEEGYHCEYGVALVKTSAALVYTQTLTLAHQLQPVTDSPAHFSLYAQSCTRENWPRTNHLLIRVGY
;
A
#
# COMPACT_ATOMS: atom_id res chain seq x y z
N MET A 1 -26.68 4.04 -14.41
CA MET A 1 -25.93 3.79 -13.15
C MET A 1 -24.61 3.09 -13.49
N ARG A 2 -23.46 3.54 -12.97
CA ARG A 2 -22.14 3.30 -13.59
C ARG A 2 -21.37 2.02 -13.17
N PHE A 3 -21.74 1.31 -12.10
CA PHE A 3 -20.95 0.17 -11.56
C PHE A 3 -21.84 -0.98 -11.04
N ALA A 4 -21.49 -2.23 -11.34
CA ALA A 4 -22.28 -3.41 -10.92
C ALA A 4 -22.04 -3.76 -9.44
N THR A 5 -20.81 -4.13 -9.09
CA THR A 5 -20.37 -4.42 -7.71
C THR A 5 -18.90 -4.02 -7.55
N ILE A 6 -18.56 -3.39 -6.43
CA ILE A 6 -17.31 -2.69 -6.22
C ILE A 6 -16.59 -3.23 -4.98
N HIS A 7 -15.29 -3.53 -5.10
CA HIS A 7 -14.43 -3.87 -3.97
C HIS A 7 -13.54 -2.68 -3.60
N PHE A 8 -13.55 -2.32 -2.32
CA PHE A 8 -12.71 -1.26 -1.79
C PHE A 8 -11.68 -1.82 -0.82
N ARG A 9 -10.41 -1.51 -1.06
CA ARG A 9 -9.35 -1.79 -0.10
C ARG A 9 -8.22 -0.79 -0.28
N ASP A 10 -8.15 0.14 0.65
CA ASP A 10 -6.99 1.00 0.77
C ASP A 10 -5.87 0.33 1.59
N PHE A 11 -6.17 -0.66 2.44
CA PHE A 11 -5.22 -1.12 3.48
C PHE A 11 -5.46 -2.56 3.98
N MET A 12 -4.39 -3.26 4.36
CA MET A 12 -4.37 -4.64 4.88
C MET A 12 -3.45 -4.85 6.07
N ALA A 13 -3.84 -5.73 6.99
CA ALA A 13 -2.88 -6.36 7.88
C ALA A 13 -2.15 -7.49 7.14
N LEU A 14 -0.82 -7.45 7.06
CA LEU A 14 0.04 -8.39 6.35
C LEU A 14 1.09 -8.95 7.30
N GLN A 15 1.28 -10.26 7.34
CA GLN A 15 2.40 -10.82 8.09
C GLN A 15 3.64 -10.86 7.19
N LEU A 16 4.58 -9.92 7.42
CA LEU A 16 5.84 -9.83 6.66
C LEU A 16 6.80 -10.96 7.06
N THR A 17 6.84 -11.27 8.37
CA THR A 17 7.57 -12.38 8.98
C THR A 17 6.75 -13.00 10.12
N PRO A 18 7.07 -14.22 10.61
CA PRO A 18 6.36 -14.82 11.73
C PRO A 18 6.24 -13.92 12.97
N MET A 19 7.26 -13.08 13.20
CA MET A 19 7.36 -12.16 14.33
C MET A 19 6.95 -10.71 14.01
N SER A 20 6.66 -10.40 12.75
CA SER A 20 6.27 -9.06 12.30
C SER A 20 4.96 -9.12 11.52
N GLY A 21 3.88 -8.82 12.24
CA GLY A 21 2.59 -8.47 11.66
C GLY A 21 2.58 -6.98 11.35
N MET A 22 2.26 -6.64 10.12
CA MET A 22 1.92 -5.29 9.72
C MET A 22 0.42 -5.17 9.86
N THR A 23 -0.08 -4.19 10.60
CA THR A 23 -1.48 -3.78 10.50
C THR A 23 -1.52 -2.53 9.64
N ALA A 24 -2.54 -2.40 8.81
CA ALA A 24 -2.78 -1.16 8.10
C ALA A 24 -4.07 -0.51 8.60
N PHE A 25 -4.18 0.79 8.35
CA PHE A 25 -5.22 1.63 8.90
C PHE A 25 -6.60 1.23 8.34
N GLN A 26 -7.61 1.09 9.19
CA GLN A 26 -8.97 0.83 8.74
C GLN A 26 -9.48 2.03 7.94
N ASP A 27 -9.55 1.92 6.62
CA ASP A 27 -10.23 2.94 5.84
C ASP A 27 -11.74 2.70 5.84
N ARG A 28 -12.47 3.77 6.16
CA ARG A 28 -13.90 3.78 6.44
C ARG A 28 -14.71 4.40 5.29
N MET A 29 -14.34 4.12 4.04
CA MET A 29 -15.11 4.57 2.85
C MET A 29 -16.60 4.23 2.93
N GLY A 30 -16.96 3.12 3.59
CA GLY A 30 -18.36 2.71 3.77
C GLY A 30 -19.17 3.76 4.55
N MET A 31 -18.51 4.54 5.42
CA MET A 31 -19.15 5.67 6.10
C MET A 31 -19.43 6.86 5.19
N SER A 32 -18.65 7.03 4.11
CA SER A 32 -18.84 8.11 3.13
C SER A 32 -19.82 7.73 2.01
N PHE A 33 -20.13 6.44 1.84
CA PHE A 33 -21.04 5.94 0.82
C PHE A 33 -22.01 4.87 1.37
N PRO A 34 -22.84 5.21 2.38
CA PRO A 34 -23.74 4.25 3.01
C PRO A 34 -24.72 3.61 2.02
N ASP A 35 -25.23 4.37 1.06
CA ASP A 35 -26.16 3.88 0.04
C ASP A 35 -25.57 2.74 -0.82
N LEU A 36 -24.25 2.77 -1.05
CA LEU A 36 -23.57 1.71 -1.81
C LEU A 36 -23.39 0.43 -1.00
N ILE A 37 -23.24 0.55 0.33
CA ILE A 37 -23.24 -0.59 1.26
C ILE A 37 -24.65 -1.20 1.32
N GLU A 38 -25.67 -0.37 1.54
CA GLU A 38 -27.06 -0.82 1.66
C GLU A 38 -27.54 -1.53 0.40
N SER A 39 -27.21 -0.99 -0.77
CA SER A 39 -27.50 -1.62 -2.06
C SER A 39 -26.64 -2.83 -2.40
N LYS A 40 -25.74 -3.27 -1.49
CA LYS A 40 -24.76 -4.36 -1.68
C LYS A 40 -23.84 -4.16 -2.89
N ARG A 41 -23.72 -2.92 -3.38
CA ARG A 41 -22.84 -2.55 -4.50
C ARG A 41 -21.42 -2.28 -4.05
N LEU A 42 -21.19 -2.08 -2.75
CA LEU A 42 -19.86 -1.94 -2.16
C LEU A 42 -19.62 -3.07 -1.16
N VAL A 43 -18.56 -3.85 -1.40
CA VAL A 43 -18.16 -4.99 -0.56
C VAL A 43 -16.84 -4.66 0.15
N GLN A 44 -16.87 -4.64 1.48
CA GLN A 44 -15.74 -4.37 2.38
C GLN A 44 -15.46 -5.56 3.29
N GLY A 45 -14.23 -5.65 3.80
CA GLY A 45 -13.92 -6.51 4.93
C GLY A 45 -13.61 -7.98 4.64
N TYR A 46 -13.22 -8.35 3.41
CA TYR A 46 -12.61 -9.66 3.20
C TYR A 46 -11.37 -9.79 4.10
N ASP A 47 -11.29 -10.87 4.87
CA ASP A 47 -10.10 -11.16 5.67
C ASP A 47 -9.00 -11.72 4.76
N VAL A 48 -7.78 -11.29 5.05
CA VAL A 48 -6.55 -11.57 4.30
C VAL A 48 -5.35 -11.60 5.24
N SER A 49 -5.63 -11.80 6.53
CA SER A 49 -4.62 -12.03 7.54
C SER A 49 -3.80 -13.28 7.24
N GLY A 50 -2.53 -13.27 7.65
CA GLY A 50 -1.62 -14.40 7.53
C GLY A 50 -0.43 -14.17 6.59
N PRO A 51 0.35 -15.23 6.35
CA PRO A 51 1.58 -15.16 5.56
C PRO A 51 1.27 -14.84 4.09
N LEU A 52 2.15 -14.07 3.46
CA LEU A 52 2.08 -13.77 2.03
C LEU A 52 2.14 -15.06 1.19
N PRO A 53 1.08 -15.41 0.43
CA PRO A 53 1.13 -16.55 -0.48
C PRO A 53 2.23 -16.35 -1.54
N PRO A 54 2.90 -17.42 -2.01
CA PRO A 54 3.92 -17.33 -3.05
C PRO A 54 3.56 -16.48 -4.29
N PRO A 55 2.35 -16.59 -4.89
CA PRO A 55 2.00 -15.75 -6.05
C PRO A 55 1.90 -14.26 -5.70
N VAL A 56 1.47 -13.93 -4.47
CA VAL A 56 1.40 -12.54 -4.00
C VAL A 56 2.79 -12.00 -3.74
N ALA A 57 3.66 -12.79 -3.08
CA ALA A 57 5.05 -12.41 -2.85
C ALA A 57 5.79 -12.12 -4.16
N ALA A 58 5.61 -12.98 -5.18
CA ALA A 58 6.21 -12.78 -6.49
C ALA A 58 5.68 -11.52 -7.20
N ALA A 59 4.40 -11.19 -7.06
CA ALA A 59 3.83 -9.98 -7.62
C ALA A 59 4.35 -8.71 -6.91
N ILE A 60 4.52 -8.78 -5.59
CA ILE A 60 5.14 -7.71 -4.80
C ILE A 60 6.57 -7.45 -5.27
N ASP A 61 7.37 -8.51 -5.42
CA ASP A 61 8.74 -8.35 -5.92
C ASP A 61 8.80 -7.70 -7.30
N ARG A 62 7.84 -8.01 -8.19
CA ARG A 62 7.77 -7.34 -9.51
C ARG A 62 7.46 -5.85 -9.39
N ASP A 63 6.55 -5.43 -8.51
CA ASP A 63 6.30 -4.01 -8.23
C ASP A 63 7.54 -3.32 -7.64
N LEU A 64 8.20 -3.96 -6.68
CA LEU A 64 9.41 -3.43 -6.04
C LEU A 64 10.58 -3.30 -7.01
N GLN A 65 10.68 -4.19 -8.01
CA GLN A 65 11.74 -4.16 -9.02
C GLN A 65 11.40 -3.23 -10.20
N ASP A 66 10.13 -2.89 -10.43
CA ASP A 66 9.69 -1.95 -11.49
C ASP A 66 10.08 -0.49 -11.16
N PRO A 67 11.03 0.13 -11.91
CA PRO A 67 11.46 1.50 -11.66
C PRO A 67 10.35 2.54 -11.88
N LEU A 68 9.43 2.31 -12.82
CA LEU A 68 8.32 3.23 -13.07
C LEU A 68 7.31 3.17 -11.92
N TRP A 69 7.05 1.97 -11.41
CA TRP A 69 6.21 1.80 -10.22
C TRP A 69 6.82 2.49 -9.01
N ARG A 70 8.13 2.27 -8.74
CA ARG A 70 8.84 2.96 -7.65
C ARG A 70 8.83 4.48 -7.81
N ALA A 71 8.98 4.99 -9.03
CA ALA A 71 8.93 6.42 -9.29
C ALA A 71 7.55 7.03 -9.03
N ARG A 72 6.47 6.34 -9.41
CA ARG A 72 5.10 6.74 -9.07
C ARG A 72 4.86 6.70 -7.58
N PHE A 73 5.35 5.67 -6.90
CA PHE A 73 5.22 5.55 -5.44
C PHE A 73 5.93 6.70 -4.75
N HIS A 74 7.18 6.98 -5.13
CA HIS A 74 7.97 8.05 -4.53
C HIS A 74 7.33 9.43 -4.75
N THR A 75 6.84 9.69 -5.97
CA THR A 75 6.11 10.94 -6.29
C THR A 75 4.87 11.08 -5.41
N ALA A 76 4.10 10.00 -5.26
CA ALA A 76 2.93 9.97 -4.40
C ALA A 76 3.29 10.15 -2.92
N LEU A 77 4.38 9.54 -2.45
CA LEU A 77 4.87 9.73 -1.08
C LEU A 77 5.19 11.20 -0.81
N CYS A 78 5.78 11.91 -1.78
CA CYS A 78 6.14 13.32 -1.62
C CYS A 78 4.94 14.26 -1.65
N GLN A 79 3.88 13.92 -2.39
CA GLN A 79 2.80 14.86 -2.72
C GLN A 79 1.45 14.51 -2.06
N ASN A 80 1.25 13.28 -1.61
CA ASN A 80 -0.05 12.80 -1.15
C ASN A 80 -0.09 12.60 0.36
N ARG A 81 -0.65 13.58 1.08
CA ARG A 81 -0.80 13.54 2.55
C ARG A 81 -1.64 12.35 3.05
N ARG A 82 -2.63 11.89 2.27
CA ARG A 82 -3.45 10.73 2.65
C ARG A 82 -2.61 9.45 2.61
N LEU A 83 -1.81 9.26 1.55
CA LEU A 83 -0.87 8.15 1.44
C LEU A 83 0.16 8.20 2.58
N GLN A 84 0.75 9.38 2.83
CA GLN A 84 1.70 9.57 3.93
C GLN A 84 1.09 9.13 5.26
N ARG A 85 -0.11 9.60 5.61
CA ARG A 85 -0.83 9.24 6.85
C ARG A 85 -1.19 7.76 6.95
N GLY A 86 -1.44 7.09 5.82
CA GLY A 86 -1.72 5.65 5.79
C GLY A 86 -0.49 4.78 5.99
N LEU A 87 0.69 5.29 5.61
CA LEU A 87 1.97 4.56 5.68
C LEU A 87 2.74 4.86 6.97
N PHE A 88 2.75 6.14 7.35
CA PHE A 88 3.47 6.72 8.47
C PHE A 88 2.46 7.53 9.29
N GLU A 89 2.56 7.53 10.62
CA GLU A 89 1.78 8.46 11.44
C GLU A 89 2.66 9.69 11.78
N PRO A 90 2.74 10.71 10.90
CA PRO A 90 3.75 11.76 11.00
C PRO A 90 3.54 12.72 12.17
N SER A 91 2.38 12.70 12.82
CA SER A 91 2.09 13.51 14.01
C SER A 91 2.80 13.00 15.27
N HIS A 92 3.31 11.77 15.24
CA HIS A 92 4.01 11.15 16.35
C HIS A 92 5.46 10.84 15.98
N SER A 93 6.25 10.45 16.98
CA SER A 93 7.59 9.95 16.72
C SER A 93 7.54 8.61 16.01
N LEU A 94 8.41 8.43 15.02
CA LEU A 94 8.59 7.17 14.29
C LEU A 94 9.81 6.44 14.82
N ARG A 95 9.71 5.12 14.96
CA ARG A 95 10.87 4.28 15.30
C ARG A 95 11.61 3.96 14.01
N ILE A 96 12.85 4.44 13.90
CA ILE A 96 13.76 4.15 12.79
C ILE A 96 14.94 3.33 13.34
N GLY A 97 14.95 2.04 13.01
CA GLY A 97 15.88 1.08 13.62
C GLY A 97 15.74 1.06 15.14
N ASN A 98 16.80 1.47 15.86
CA ASN A 98 16.81 1.54 17.32
C ASN A 98 16.50 2.93 17.89
N SER A 99 16.25 3.93 17.04
CA SER A 99 16.08 5.32 17.46
C SER A 99 14.64 5.76 17.28
N LEU A 100 14.16 6.57 18.23
CA LEU A 100 12.90 7.29 18.10
C LEU A 100 13.19 8.67 17.51
N VAL A 101 12.59 8.99 16.37
CA VAL A 101 12.81 10.26 15.66
C VAL A 101 11.49 11.01 15.46
N PRO A 102 11.49 12.34 15.39
CA PRO A 102 10.27 13.10 15.09
C PRO A 102 9.69 12.68 13.73
N GLY A 103 8.40 12.34 13.68
CA GLY A 103 7.70 11.89 12.48
C GLY A 103 7.89 12.80 11.25
N PRO A 104 7.78 14.14 11.39
CA PRO A 104 7.97 15.04 10.24
C PRO A 104 9.39 15.01 9.69
N ALA A 105 10.40 14.89 10.57
CA ALA A 105 11.81 14.82 10.17
C ALA A 105 12.12 13.48 9.47
N ALA A 106 11.57 12.38 9.99
CA ALA A 106 11.69 11.07 9.37
C ALA A 106 11.02 11.02 7.99
N LEU A 107 9.82 11.59 7.86
CA LEU A 107 9.12 11.67 6.58
C LEU A 107 9.91 12.51 5.56
N LEU A 108 10.45 13.66 5.98
CA LEU A 108 11.29 14.49 5.11
C LEU A 108 12.51 13.72 4.61
N ARG A 109 13.14 12.90 5.46
CA ARG A 109 14.26 12.03 5.05
C ARG A 109 13.81 10.98 4.04
N LEU A 110 12.67 10.32 4.26
CA LEU A 110 12.13 9.28 3.36
C LEU A 110 11.70 9.83 1.98
N MET A 111 11.55 11.15 1.84
CA MET A 111 11.27 11.85 0.58
C MET A 111 12.53 12.15 -0.24
N ASP A 112 13.72 11.76 0.23
CA ASP A 112 14.96 11.90 -0.52
C ASP A 112 14.99 10.97 -1.76
N ASP A 113 15.42 11.48 -2.90
CA ASP A 113 15.38 10.75 -4.17
C ASP A 113 16.27 9.49 -4.17
N SER A 114 17.28 9.42 -3.30
CA SER A 114 18.14 8.24 -3.15
C SER A 114 17.36 6.97 -2.83
N PHE A 115 16.23 7.07 -2.10
CA PHE A 115 15.37 5.92 -1.82
C PHE A 115 14.68 5.37 -3.07
N ARG A 116 14.30 6.23 -4.02
CA ARG A 116 13.68 5.80 -5.29
C ARG A 116 14.67 5.06 -6.19
N GLN A 117 15.92 5.51 -6.20
CA GLN A 117 16.96 5.00 -7.09
C GLN A 117 17.46 3.61 -6.69
N ARG A 118 17.34 3.25 -5.41
CA ARG A 118 17.72 1.94 -4.91
C ARG A 118 16.73 0.85 -5.34
N ALA A 119 17.25 -0.33 -5.68
CA ALA A 119 16.45 -1.53 -5.91
C ALA A 119 16.01 -2.14 -4.56
N TYR A 120 14.79 -2.68 -4.53
CA TYR A 120 14.23 -3.34 -3.36
C TYR A 120 13.76 -4.75 -3.73
N THR A 121 13.87 -5.68 -2.79
CA THR A 121 13.21 -6.99 -2.86
C THR A 121 12.55 -7.30 -1.53
N LEU A 122 11.52 -8.14 -1.57
CA LEU A 122 10.78 -8.60 -0.40
C LEU A 122 11.71 -9.34 0.56
N ASP A 123 12.63 -10.15 0.05
CA ASP A 123 13.58 -10.89 0.89
C ASP A 123 14.58 -9.97 1.60
N GLN A 124 15.06 -8.92 0.94
CA GLN A 124 15.89 -7.90 1.59
C GLN A 124 15.13 -7.21 2.73
N ILE A 125 13.87 -6.85 2.49
CA ILE A 125 13.03 -6.17 3.50
C ILE A 125 12.74 -7.10 4.67
N ARG A 126 12.46 -8.39 4.40
CA ARG A 126 12.31 -9.42 5.44
C ARG A 126 13.57 -9.54 6.29
N ALA A 127 14.74 -9.65 5.65
CA ALA A 127 16.01 -9.75 6.36
C ALA A 127 16.28 -8.53 7.27
N LEU A 128 16.01 -7.33 6.77
CA LEU A 128 16.11 -6.10 7.56
C LEU A 128 15.14 -6.10 8.75
N SER A 129 13.91 -6.58 8.56
CA SER A 129 12.89 -6.61 9.63
C SER A 129 13.20 -7.56 10.79
N MET A 130 14.17 -8.46 10.64
CA MET A 130 14.53 -9.48 11.64
C MET A 130 15.82 -9.18 12.40
N THR A 131 16.50 -8.07 12.10
CA THR A 131 17.81 -7.75 12.66
C THR A 131 17.82 -6.42 13.40
N ARG A 132 18.89 -6.18 14.17
CA ARG A 132 19.10 -4.90 14.86
C ARG A 132 19.70 -3.90 13.88
N LEU A 133 18.89 -2.96 13.42
CA LEU A 133 19.28 -2.02 12.37
C LEU A 133 20.05 -0.81 12.90
N SER A 134 21.03 -0.37 12.12
CA SER A 134 21.55 1.00 12.20
C SER A 134 20.47 2.02 11.80
N MET A 135 20.76 3.32 11.97
CA MET A 135 19.81 4.36 11.61
C MET A 135 19.54 4.40 10.09
N GLU A 136 20.58 4.25 9.28
CA GLU A 136 20.48 4.25 7.82
C GLU A 136 19.71 3.04 7.30
N GLU A 137 20.04 1.84 7.80
CA GLU A 137 19.29 0.62 7.47
C GLU A 137 17.85 0.71 7.95
N GLY A 138 17.60 1.37 9.10
CA GLY A 138 16.27 1.65 9.60
C GLY A 138 15.43 2.45 8.60
N TYR A 139 15.98 3.51 8.00
CA TYR A 139 15.26 4.28 6.98
C TYR A 139 15.00 3.46 5.71
N HIS A 140 15.97 2.65 5.27
CA HIS A 140 15.75 1.77 4.12
C HIS A 140 14.70 0.69 4.40
N CYS A 141 14.67 0.16 5.62
CA CYS A 141 13.66 -0.77 6.08
C CYS A 141 12.27 -0.12 6.04
N GLU A 142 12.08 1.05 6.65
CA GLU A 142 10.77 1.74 6.64
C GLU A 142 10.29 2.11 5.24
N TYR A 143 11.18 2.60 4.38
CA TYR A 143 10.83 2.87 2.98
C TYR A 143 10.41 1.60 2.25
N GLY A 144 11.19 0.52 2.40
CA GLY A 144 10.89 -0.77 1.79
C GLY A 144 9.58 -1.37 2.30
N VAL A 145 9.35 -1.32 3.61
CA VAL A 145 8.10 -1.72 4.26
C VAL A 145 6.91 -0.94 3.68
N ALA A 146 7.06 0.35 3.44
CA ALA A 146 6.02 1.17 2.82
C ALA A 146 5.72 0.76 1.36
N LEU A 147 6.75 0.42 0.57
CA LEU A 147 6.58 -0.17 -0.77
C LEU A 147 5.77 -1.47 -0.69
N VAL A 148 6.16 -2.38 0.22
CA VAL A 148 5.51 -3.70 0.39
C VAL A 148 4.06 -3.55 0.82
N LYS A 149 3.74 -2.68 1.79
CA LYS A 149 2.35 -2.38 2.20
C LYS A 149 1.51 -2.00 1.00
N THR A 150 2.03 -1.06 0.23
CA THR A 150 1.31 -0.48 -0.90
C THR A 150 1.10 -1.51 -1.98
N SER A 151 2.16 -2.19 -2.44
CA SER A 151 2.06 -3.22 -3.47
C SER A 151 1.14 -4.37 -3.06
N ALA A 152 1.28 -4.88 -1.83
CA ALA A 152 0.43 -5.95 -1.33
C ALA A 152 -1.06 -5.55 -1.34
N ALA A 153 -1.40 -4.34 -0.87
CA ALA A 153 -2.78 -3.85 -0.93
C ALA A 153 -3.34 -3.89 -2.36
N LEU A 154 -2.54 -3.52 -3.36
CA LEU A 154 -2.93 -3.56 -4.78
C LEU A 154 -3.09 -5.00 -5.31
N VAL A 155 -2.13 -5.88 -5.04
CA VAL A 155 -2.14 -7.28 -5.51
C VAL A 155 -3.33 -8.05 -4.92
N TYR A 156 -3.62 -7.87 -3.64
CA TYR A 156 -4.77 -8.51 -3.02
C TYR A 156 -6.09 -7.91 -3.50
N THR A 157 -6.13 -6.60 -3.78
CA THR A 157 -7.30 -5.97 -4.42
C THR A 157 -7.58 -6.66 -5.76
N GLN A 158 -6.55 -6.86 -6.59
CA GLN A 158 -6.69 -7.59 -7.85
C GLN A 158 -7.15 -9.05 -7.63
N THR A 159 -6.58 -9.74 -6.65
CA THR A 159 -6.89 -11.15 -6.41
C THR A 159 -8.35 -11.33 -6.01
N LEU A 160 -8.85 -10.48 -5.11
CA LEU A 160 -10.24 -10.52 -4.66
C LEU A 160 -11.23 -10.07 -5.74
N THR A 161 -10.88 -9.06 -6.52
CA THR A 161 -11.76 -8.59 -7.61
C THR A 161 -11.94 -9.67 -8.66
N LEU A 162 -10.89 -10.42 -9.00
CA LEU A 162 -11.00 -11.58 -9.87
C LEU A 162 -11.81 -12.71 -9.23
N ALA A 163 -11.51 -13.08 -7.98
CA ALA A 163 -12.16 -14.19 -7.30
C ALA A 163 -13.67 -13.99 -7.10
N HIS A 164 -14.09 -12.74 -6.91
CA HIS A 164 -15.48 -12.38 -6.61
C HIS A 164 -16.18 -11.61 -7.73
N GLN A 165 -15.56 -11.48 -8.90
CA GLN A 165 -16.08 -10.73 -10.06
C GLN A 165 -16.47 -9.28 -9.71
N LEU A 166 -15.64 -8.62 -8.90
CA LEU A 166 -15.83 -7.25 -8.45
C LEU A 166 -15.02 -6.26 -9.30
N GLN A 167 -15.39 -4.99 -9.26
CA GLN A 167 -14.62 -3.90 -9.84
C GLN A 167 -13.77 -3.21 -8.74
N PRO A 168 -12.45 -3.04 -8.90
CA PRO A 168 -11.64 -2.32 -7.93
C PRO A 168 -12.00 -0.84 -7.92
N VAL A 169 -12.10 -0.27 -6.71
CA VAL A 169 -12.24 1.18 -6.51
C VAL A 169 -11.30 1.65 -5.41
N THR A 170 -10.81 2.88 -5.55
CA THR A 170 -10.11 3.60 -4.48
C THR A 170 -10.55 5.07 -4.48
N ASP A 171 -10.39 5.76 -3.35
CA ASP A 171 -10.51 7.22 -3.26
C ASP A 171 -9.13 7.90 -3.24
N SER A 172 -8.06 7.12 -3.31
CA SER A 172 -6.67 7.56 -3.28
C SER A 172 -6.13 7.64 -4.70
N PRO A 173 -5.86 8.84 -5.24
CA PRO A 173 -5.23 9.00 -6.55
C PRO A 173 -3.88 8.28 -6.66
N ALA A 174 -3.16 8.18 -5.54
CA ALA A 174 -1.89 7.46 -5.47
C ALA A 174 -2.09 5.97 -5.75
N HIS A 175 -2.97 5.30 -4.99
CA HIS A 175 -3.28 3.88 -5.19
C HIS A 175 -3.85 3.63 -6.59
N PHE A 176 -4.71 4.53 -7.08
CA PHE A 176 -5.25 4.43 -8.44
C PHE A 176 -4.15 4.40 -9.50
N SER A 177 -3.19 5.34 -9.42
CA SER A 177 -2.09 5.44 -10.39
C SER A 177 -1.10 4.27 -10.33
N LEU A 178 -0.85 3.73 -9.14
CA LEU A 178 0.01 2.58 -8.90
C LEU A 178 -0.66 1.29 -9.38
N TYR A 179 -1.95 1.11 -9.08
CA TYR A 179 -2.73 -0.03 -9.56
C TYR A 179 -2.78 -0.06 -11.08
N ALA A 180 -3.03 1.09 -11.72
CA ALA A 180 -3.03 1.19 -13.18
C ALA A 180 -1.66 0.83 -13.80
N GLN A 181 -0.55 1.15 -13.12
CA GLN A 181 0.79 0.72 -13.55
C GLN A 181 0.92 -0.80 -13.49
N SER A 182 0.57 -1.42 -12.36
CA SER A 182 0.62 -2.87 -12.19
C SER A 182 -0.30 -3.58 -13.20
N CYS A 183 -1.53 -3.09 -13.45
CA CYS A 183 -2.42 -3.64 -14.47
C CYS A 183 -1.83 -3.58 -15.88
N THR A 184 -1.15 -2.49 -16.22
CA THR A 184 -0.52 -2.34 -17.54
C THR A 184 0.63 -3.33 -17.71
N ARG A 185 1.48 -3.47 -16.69
CA ARG A 185 2.64 -4.38 -16.71
C ARG A 185 2.21 -5.85 -16.75
N GLU A 186 1.25 -6.23 -15.92
CA GLU A 186 0.82 -7.63 -15.75
C GLU A 186 -0.29 -8.05 -16.73
N ASN A 187 -0.72 -7.13 -17.61
CA ASN A 187 -1.87 -7.31 -18.50
C ASN A 187 -3.16 -7.74 -17.77
N TRP A 188 -3.38 -7.20 -16.56
CA TRP A 188 -4.62 -7.39 -15.82
C TRP A 188 -5.76 -6.57 -16.42
N PRO A 189 -7.03 -6.91 -16.12
CA PRO A 189 -8.16 -6.06 -16.47
C PRO A 189 -7.91 -4.60 -16.06
N ARG A 190 -8.03 -3.68 -17.02
CA ARG A 190 -7.79 -2.24 -16.79
C ARG A 190 -8.95 -1.53 -16.07
N THR A 191 -9.93 -2.29 -15.60
CA THR A 191 -11.02 -1.77 -14.79
C THR A 191 -10.44 -1.29 -13.47
N ASN A 192 -10.49 0.01 -13.24
CA ASN A 192 -10.09 0.67 -12.01
C ASN A 192 -10.89 1.96 -11.88
N HIS A 193 -11.43 2.23 -10.70
CA HIS A 193 -12.29 3.39 -10.47
C HIS A 193 -11.74 4.28 -9.36
N LEU A 194 -11.71 5.58 -9.63
CA LEU A 194 -11.36 6.60 -8.64
C LEU A 194 -12.63 7.32 -8.20
N LEU A 195 -12.98 7.21 -6.92
CA LEU A 195 -14.12 7.91 -6.31
C LEU A 195 -13.61 8.88 -5.24
N ILE A 196 -13.40 10.14 -5.63
CA ILE A 196 -12.94 11.17 -4.70
C ILE A 196 -14.07 11.52 -3.71
N ARG A 197 -13.77 11.47 -2.41
CA ARG A 197 -14.69 11.96 -1.38
C ARG A 197 -14.88 13.47 -1.53
N VAL A 198 -16.13 13.93 -1.48
CA VAL A 198 -16.45 15.35 -1.43
C VAL A 198 -16.56 15.75 0.04
N GLY A 199 -15.84 16.80 0.47
CA GLY A 199 -15.96 17.38 1.82
C GLY A 199 -14.84 17.03 2.81
N TYR A 200 -13.62 17.49 2.54
CA TYR A 200 -12.60 17.69 3.58
C TYR A 200 -12.56 19.15 4.00
#